data_AF-A0A935SUC1-F1
#
_entry.id   AF-A0A935SUC1-F1
#
_cell.length_a   1.000
_cell.length_b   1.000
_cell.length_c   1.000
_cell.angle_alpha   90.00
_cell.angle_beta   90.00
_cell.angle_gamma   90.00
#
_symmetry.space_group_name_H-M   'P 1'
#
loop_
_entity.id
_entity.type
_entity.pdbx_description
1 polymer ?
#
loop_
_entity_poly.entity_id
_entity_poly.type
_entity_poly.pdbx_seq_one_letter_code
_entity_poly.pdbx_strand_id
1 'polypeptide(L)'
;MVTFCEKPLHCLILLVAASLIVIVLPILIGGLHSSGDLAVYLGFSEELRSAIRSGDLFPGWANDTNGFGSLGIRFYPPLTIYLTTGIDALTNSMYDTIWISFLLCMIVGCLGCYLFVRDWGSPIQAVCAGLIYAIAPFPLAKTYQFTLYSEFAAGSIVPFCFLFVTRICRRREWLDVILLAISFSLLILTHIPTTIVTAISLFIYVILIMEWREFPRALIRLAAAAAISLVATAFYWINVVTEVSWLAHSRQEFSSGMYSFDQWLFPNSVFREVSSYYIQHYRNIDTMIVLMVLTLVPFAVIWLKRGGRVKNFEWKVLSAVTLTAFFALFMTTRASYFVWAESEFLQKIQFPWRWLTIVSVLASISFVLCLPEIRRKFPAYARFIGVSTAGIIVLMMAFDVRQSFARWNRISRAEFQQMQDSKYSNPAWWPIWANAEAFDKPDRVLANGRNVEIARWKRTDRSFEVAKGSPADIRVATFYYPHWQATVNGQTVEVDKDENGAMVIPVGADDSAVRLYFEEPILNKAFSWISLISWLALGLVLLRRLFAGKHKRASPHDNSI
;
A
#
# COMPACT_ATOMS: atom_id res chain seq x y z
N MET A 1 24.47 16.16 -22.14
CA MET A 1 23.28 15.49 -21.58
C MET A 1 22.52 14.67 -22.63
N VAL A 2 22.26 15.19 -23.84
CA VAL A 2 21.47 14.48 -24.89
C VAL A 2 22.11 13.16 -25.34
N THR A 3 23.44 13.10 -25.52
CA THR A 3 24.17 11.87 -25.88
C THR A 3 24.33 10.87 -24.72
N PHE A 4 24.13 11.30 -23.47
CA PHE A 4 24.26 10.45 -22.29
C PHE A 4 23.01 9.59 -22.07
N CYS A 5 21.83 10.05 -22.52
CA CYS A 5 20.52 9.49 -22.16
C CYS A 5 19.95 8.44 -23.14
N GLU A 6 20.72 8.01 -24.14
CA GLU A 6 20.24 7.00 -25.12
C GLU A 6 20.40 5.56 -24.63
N LYS A 7 21.39 5.31 -23.74
CA LYS A 7 21.62 3.97 -23.20
C LYS A 7 20.74 3.74 -21.96
N PRO A 8 19.99 2.62 -21.90
CA PRO A 8 19.12 2.29 -20.76
C PRO A 8 19.83 2.34 -19.40
N LEU A 9 21.12 1.99 -19.35
CA LEU A 9 21.92 2.01 -18.14
C LEU A 9 22.09 3.42 -17.55
N HIS A 10 22.34 4.43 -18.38
CA HIS A 10 22.49 5.81 -17.90
C HIS A 10 21.16 6.38 -17.39
N CYS A 11 20.06 6.03 -18.05
CA CYS A 11 18.71 6.36 -17.58
C CYS A 11 18.49 5.80 -16.16
N LEU A 12 18.82 4.53 -15.95
CA LEU A 12 18.68 3.88 -14.66
C LEU A 12 19.55 4.56 -13.58
N ILE A 13 20.81 4.87 -13.90
CA ILE A 13 21.72 5.58 -12.98
C ILE A 13 21.11 6.92 -12.56
N LEU A 14 20.54 7.70 -13.48
CA LEU A 14 19.91 8.98 -13.16
C LEU A 14 18.69 8.84 -12.25
N LEU A 15 17.83 7.84 -12.49
CA LEU A 15 16.65 7.61 -11.64
C LEU A 15 17.06 7.16 -10.23
N VAL A 16 18.07 6.29 -10.13
CA VAL A 16 18.63 5.86 -8.83
C VAL A 16 19.25 7.05 -8.12
N ALA A 17 20.07 7.86 -8.79
CA ALA A 17 20.69 9.05 -8.21
C ALA A 17 19.65 10.06 -7.71
N ALA A 18 18.59 10.33 -8.49
CA ALA A 18 17.51 11.22 -8.07
C ALA A 18 16.76 10.65 -6.85
N SER A 19 16.44 9.36 -6.86
CA SER A 19 15.77 8.70 -5.73
C SER A 19 16.63 8.75 -4.45
N LEU A 20 17.94 8.54 -4.58
CA LEU A 20 18.90 8.70 -3.49
C LEU A 20 18.89 10.12 -2.94
N ILE A 21 18.99 11.13 -3.80
CA ILE A 21 19.00 12.54 -3.36
C ILE A 21 17.71 12.88 -2.63
N VAL A 22 16.56 12.50 -3.16
CA VAL A 22 15.27 12.93 -2.61
C VAL A 22 14.92 12.16 -1.34
N ILE A 23 15.24 10.86 -1.23
CA ILE A 23 14.93 10.05 -0.05
C ILE A 23 16.03 10.11 1.01
N VAL A 24 17.28 9.89 0.62
CA VAL A 24 18.36 9.63 1.57
C VAL A 24 18.91 10.93 2.14
N LEU A 25 19.10 11.98 1.34
CA LEU A 25 19.72 13.22 1.82
C LEU A 25 18.95 13.88 2.98
N PRO A 26 17.60 14.03 2.94
CA PRO A 26 16.88 14.61 4.07
C PRO A 26 16.95 13.75 5.33
N ILE A 27 16.99 12.42 5.18
CA ILE A 27 17.06 11.46 6.29
C ILE A 27 18.46 11.47 6.92
N LEU A 28 19.51 11.54 6.12
CA LEU A 28 20.89 11.65 6.62
C LEU A 28 21.12 12.95 7.42
N ILE A 29 20.53 14.05 6.98
CA ILE A 29 20.69 15.35 7.66
C ILE A 29 19.77 15.48 8.88
N GLY A 30 18.52 15.03 8.74
CA GLY A 30 17.43 15.38 9.66
C GLY A 30 16.82 14.23 10.45
N GLY A 31 17.18 12.98 10.15
CA GLY A 31 16.56 11.80 10.72
C GLY A 31 15.29 11.34 10.01
N LEU A 32 14.67 10.29 10.54
CA LEU A 32 13.36 9.81 10.06
C LEU A 32 12.26 10.70 10.61
N HIS A 33 11.08 10.65 9.99
CA HIS A 33 9.89 11.27 10.55
C HIS A 33 9.04 10.20 11.26
N SER A 34 8.52 10.54 12.42
CA SER A 34 7.60 9.75 13.22
C SER A 34 6.20 10.37 13.15
N SER A 35 5.42 9.94 12.17
CA SER A 35 4.01 10.29 12.09
C SER A 35 3.18 9.10 11.60
N GLY A 36 1.87 9.30 11.49
CA GLY A 36 0.92 8.34 10.93
C GLY A 36 1.15 6.90 11.38
N ASP A 37 1.53 6.03 10.44
CA ASP A 37 1.53 4.59 10.62
C ASP A 37 2.85 4.00 11.13
N LEU A 38 3.88 4.81 11.44
CA LEU A 38 5.20 4.27 11.78
C LEU A 38 5.14 3.29 12.96
N ALA A 39 4.46 3.66 14.05
CA ALA A 39 4.34 2.79 15.23
C ALA A 39 3.58 1.48 14.93
N VAL A 40 2.50 1.56 14.14
CA VAL A 40 1.74 0.39 13.66
C VAL A 40 2.65 -0.55 12.89
N TYR A 41 3.44 0.03 12.00
CA TYR A 41 4.33 -0.70 11.15
C TYR A 41 5.48 -1.39 11.91
N LEU A 42 6.06 -0.71 12.90
CA LEU A 42 7.09 -1.27 13.79
C LEU A 42 6.53 -2.46 14.59
N GLY A 43 5.34 -2.31 15.18
CA GLY A 43 4.67 -3.37 15.92
C GLY A 43 4.45 -4.62 15.06
N PHE A 44 3.87 -4.47 13.88
CA PHE A 44 3.61 -5.61 12.99
C PHE A 44 4.87 -6.26 12.45
N SER A 45 5.92 -5.48 12.17
CA SER A 45 7.20 -6.02 11.69
C SER A 45 7.90 -6.84 12.77
N GLU A 46 7.86 -6.41 14.04
CA GLU A 46 8.41 -7.17 15.15
C GLU A 46 7.61 -8.46 15.40
N GLU A 47 6.28 -8.40 15.33
CA GLU A 47 5.42 -9.58 15.44
C GLU A 47 5.68 -10.61 14.34
N LEU A 48 5.79 -10.17 13.08
CA LEU A 48 6.10 -11.05 11.96
C LEU A 48 7.50 -11.65 12.09
N ARG A 49 8.49 -10.86 12.49
CA ARG A 49 9.87 -11.33 12.72
C ARG A 49 9.90 -12.41 13.81
N SER A 50 9.21 -12.18 14.92
CA SER A 50 9.09 -13.14 16.02
C SER A 50 8.41 -14.43 15.56
N ALA A 51 7.33 -14.32 14.77
CA ALA A 51 6.64 -15.47 14.18
C ALA A 51 7.57 -16.30 13.27
N ILE A 52 8.27 -15.67 12.33
CA ILE A 52 9.18 -16.34 11.39
C ILE A 52 10.30 -17.06 12.13
N ARG A 53 10.90 -16.42 13.15
CA ARG A 53 11.94 -17.05 14.00
C ARG A 53 11.43 -18.29 14.74
N SER A 54 10.13 -18.34 15.04
CA SER A 54 9.48 -19.49 15.67
C SER A 54 8.98 -20.55 14.69
N GLY A 55 9.21 -20.38 13.39
CA GLY A 55 8.80 -21.30 12.32
C GLY A 55 7.40 -21.03 11.74
N ASP A 56 6.74 -19.95 12.16
CA ASP A 56 5.44 -19.53 11.63
C ASP A 56 5.63 -18.45 10.55
N LEU A 57 5.59 -18.88 9.29
CA LEU A 57 5.82 -18.00 8.14
C LEU A 57 4.63 -17.12 7.79
N PHE A 58 3.42 -17.45 8.23
CA PHE A 58 2.20 -16.71 7.94
C PHE A 58 1.30 -16.70 9.18
N PRO A 59 1.66 -15.91 10.21
CA PRO A 59 1.01 -15.97 11.50
C PRO A 59 -0.44 -15.50 11.47
N GLY A 60 -1.33 -16.34 11.99
CA GLY A 60 -2.76 -16.03 12.14
C GLY A 60 -3.11 -15.14 13.32
N TRP A 61 -2.19 -14.99 14.29
CA TRP A 61 -2.41 -14.32 15.58
C TRP A 61 -1.17 -13.55 16.05
N ALA A 62 -1.33 -12.29 16.48
CA ALA A 62 -0.25 -11.51 17.09
C ALA A 62 -0.15 -11.76 18.60
N ASN A 63 1.05 -11.74 19.18
CA ASN A 63 1.28 -11.83 20.63
C ASN A 63 1.56 -10.46 21.26
N ASP A 64 1.29 -9.39 20.50
CA ASP A 64 1.43 -8.00 20.93
C ASP A 64 0.41 -7.63 22.03
N THR A 65 0.23 -6.34 22.29
CA THR A 65 -0.86 -5.85 23.15
C THR A 65 -0.80 -6.46 24.56
N ASN A 66 0.35 -6.28 25.23
CA ASN A 66 0.60 -6.82 26.58
C ASN A 66 0.44 -8.35 26.72
N GLY A 67 0.55 -9.11 25.62
CA GLY A 67 0.42 -10.56 25.62
C GLY A 67 -1.02 -11.07 25.43
N PHE A 68 -2.00 -10.16 25.39
CA PHE A 68 -3.38 -10.49 25.04
C PHE A 68 -3.53 -10.79 23.55
N GLY A 69 -2.68 -10.20 22.70
CA GLY A 69 -2.66 -10.39 21.26
C GLY A 69 -3.60 -9.47 20.50
N SER A 70 -3.42 -9.44 19.18
CA SER A 70 -4.20 -8.63 18.26
C SER A 70 -4.36 -9.31 16.90
N LEU A 71 -5.19 -8.69 16.06
CA LEU A 71 -5.53 -9.15 14.72
C LEU A 71 -4.75 -8.39 13.63
N GLY A 72 -3.84 -7.48 13.99
CA GLY A 72 -3.16 -6.59 13.05
C GLY A 72 -2.50 -7.30 11.88
N ILE A 73 -1.60 -8.25 12.17
CA ILE A 73 -0.88 -9.04 11.15
C ILE A 73 -1.79 -9.96 10.32
N ARG A 74 -3.02 -10.24 10.79
CA ARG A 74 -4.01 -11.06 10.08
C ARG A 74 -4.78 -10.28 9.01
N PHE A 75 -5.04 -9.00 9.24
CA PHE A 75 -5.86 -8.14 8.38
C PHE A 75 -5.09 -7.04 7.67
N TYR A 76 -3.89 -6.67 8.10
CA TYR A 76 -3.08 -5.68 7.41
C TYR A 76 -2.48 -6.29 6.13
N PRO A 77 -2.48 -5.59 4.98
CA PRO A 77 -1.86 -6.09 3.75
C PRO A 77 -0.39 -6.49 3.98
N PRO A 78 0.00 -7.74 3.67
CA PRO A 78 1.23 -8.29 4.21
C PRO A 78 2.51 -7.82 3.51
N LEU A 79 2.45 -7.45 2.22
CA LEU A 79 3.65 -7.33 1.37
C LEU A 79 4.69 -6.36 1.95
N THR A 80 4.23 -5.21 2.45
CA THR A 80 5.14 -4.23 3.04
C THR A 80 5.85 -4.81 4.26
N ILE A 81 5.13 -5.46 5.18
CA ILE A 81 5.67 -6.05 6.42
C ILE A 81 6.70 -7.15 6.09
N TYR A 82 6.43 -8.01 5.10
CA TYR A 82 7.41 -9.01 4.65
C TYR A 82 8.64 -8.36 4.00
N LEU A 83 8.45 -7.31 3.20
CA LEU A 83 9.55 -6.60 2.54
C LEU A 83 10.52 -6.02 3.57
N THR A 84 10.03 -5.35 4.61
CA THR A 84 10.91 -4.79 5.65
C THR A 84 11.49 -5.87 6.54
N THR A 85 10.75 -6.93 6.86
CA THR A 85 11.31 -8.06 7.61
C THR A 85 12.49 -8.68 6.85
N GLY A 86 12.39 -8.79 5.52
CA GLY A 86 13.50 -9.25 4.66
C GLY A 86 14.68 -8.28 4.59
N ILE A 87 14.43 -6.98 4.49
CA ILE A 87 15.48 -5.95 4.50
C ILE A 87 16.17 -5.89 5.87
N ASP A 88 15.39 -5.99 6.94
CA ASP A 88 15.90 -5.99 8.31
C ASP A 88 16.80 -7.18 8.61
N ALA A 89 16.49 -8.35 8.05
CA ALA A 89 17.38 -9.50 8.14
C ALA A 89 18.78 -9.24 7.54
N LEU A 90 18.92 -8.24 6.66
CA LEU A 90 20.20 -7.83 6.07
C LEU A 90 20.84 -6.64 6.80
N THR A 91 20.04 -5.70 7.30
CA THR A 91 20.54 -4.46 7.93
C THR A 91 20.76 -4.60 9.42
N ASN A 92 20.03 -5.50 10.08
CA ASN A 92 19.91 -5.62 11.54
C ASN A 92 19.64 -4.29 12.24
N SER A 93 18.88 -3.40 11.58
CA SER A 93 18.58 -2.05 12.03
C SER A 93 17.25 -1.64 11.42
N MET A 94 16.19 -1.62 12.23
CA MET A 94 14.86 -1.25 11.76
C MET A 94 14.83 0.20 11.26
N TYR A 95 15.63 1.09 11.87
CA TYR A 95 15.81 2.45 11.36
C TYR A 95 16.30 2.44 9.91
N ASP A 96 17.33 1.64 9.60
CA ASP A 96 17.88 1.57 8.25
C ASP A 96 16.93 0.88 7.27
N THR A 97 16.24 -0.15 7.75
CA THR A 97 15.19 -0.84 7.02
C THR A 97 14.12 0.11 6.50
N ILE A 98 13.62 1.03 7.32
CA ILE A 98 12.54 1.95 6.92
C ILE A 98 12.99 2.85 5.75
N TRP A 99 14.13 3.54 5.86
CA TRP A 99 14.54 4.46 4.79
C TRP A 99 14.99 3.73 3.52
N ILE A 100 15.63 2.56 3.65
CA ILE A 100 15.99 1.70 2.50
C ILE A 100 14.71 1.27 1.78
N SER A 101 13.66 0.95 2.52
CA SER A 101 12.38 0.54 1.95
C SER A 101 11.69 1.66 1.18
N PHE A 102 11.68 2.88 1.73
CA PHE A 102 11.22 4.07 1.00
C PHE A 102 12.05 4.32 -0.27
N LEU A 103 13.37 4.16 -0.20
CA LEU A 103 14.25 4.33 -1.36
C LEU A 103 13.94 3.31 -2.46
N LEU A 104 13.82 2.03 -2.12
CA LEU A 104 13.49 0.97 -3.08
C LEU A 104 12.14 1.22 -3.74
N CYS A 105 11.12 1.57 -2.96
CA CYS A 105 9.79 1.90 -3.49
C CYS A 105 9.85 3.16 -4.38
N MET A 106 10.64 4.17 -4.05
CA MET A 106 10.81 5.36 -4.89
C MET A 106 11.43 4.99 -6.25
N ILE A 107 12.49 4.16 -6.25
CA ILE A 107 13.13 3.68 -7.47
C ILE A 107 12.13 2.90 -8.34
N VAL A 108 11.34 2.01 -7.73
CA VAL A 108 10.30 1.23 -8.43
C VAL A 108 9.27 2.14 -9.08
N GLY A 109 8.77 3.16 -8.37
CA GLY A 109 7.81 4.11 -8.92
C GLY A 109 8.37 4.94 -10.07
N CYS A 110 9.60 5.46 -9.91
CA CYS A 110 10.33 6.16 -10.97
C CYS A 110 10.52 5.29 -12.21
N LEU A 111 10.90 4.03 -12.02
CA LEU A 111 11.08 3.06 -13.09
C LEU A 111 9.76 2.75 -13.78
N GLY A 112 8.65 2.62 -13.05
CA GLY A 112 7.33 2.43 -13.62
C GLY A 112 6.93 3.58 -14.54
N CYS A 113 7.10 4.83 -14.11
CA CYS A 113 6.85 6.02 -14.93
C CYS A 113 7.76 6.07 -16.17
N TYR A 114 9.05 5.73 -16.01
CA TYR A 114 10.00 5.61 -17.10
C TYR A 114 9.55 4.57 -18.13
N LEU A 115 9.24 3.34 -17.69
CA LEU A 115 8.83 2.25 -18.58
C LEU A 115 7.51 2.56 -19.28
N PHE A 116 6.58 3.23 -18.59
CA PHE A 116 5.35 3.70 -19.21
C PHE A 116 5.68 4.62 -20.38
N VAL A 117 6.40 5.71 -20.14
CA VAL A 117 6.68 6.69 -21.19
C VAL A 117 7.61 6.14 -22.27
N ARG A 118 8.49 5.18 -21.96
CA ARG A 118 9.41 4.57 -22.93
C ARG A 118 8.69 3.89 -24.09
N ASP A 119 7.47 3.41 -23.88
CA ASP A 119 6.62 2.79 -24.90
C ASP A 119 5.94 3.80 -25.86
N TRP A 120 5.88 5.08 -25.48
CA TRP A 120 5.07 6.10 -26.16
C TRP A 120 5.83 7.40 -26.49
N GLY A 121 7.01 7.58 -25.91
CA GLY A 121 7.82 8.78 -26.02
C GLY A 121 9.31 8.46 -26.21
N SER A 122 10.10 9.53 -26.34
CA SER A 122 11.55 9.44 -26.46
C SER A 122 12.22 8.94 -25.16
N PRO A 123 13.45 8.38 -25.23
CA PRO A 123 14.21 8.00 -24.04
C PRO A 123 14.37 9.13 -23.01
N ILE A 124 14.55 10.36 -23.49
CA ILE A 124 14.68 11.55 -22.63
C ILE A 124 13.36 11.84 -21.90
N GLN A 125 12.23 11.78 -22.61
CA GLN A 125 10.91 11.92 -21.98
C GLN A 125 10.69 10.83 -20.93
N ALA A 126 11.12 9.59 -21.21
CA ALA A 126 10.99 8.51 -20.25
C ALA A 126 11.74 8.81 -18.94
N VAL A 127 13.00 9.27 -19.03
CA VAL A 127 13.77 9.67 -17.84
C VAL A 127 13.11 10.84 -17.13
N CYS A 128 12.69 11.87 -17.86
CA CYS A 128 12.01 13.02 -17.28
C CYS A 128 10.73 12.61 -16.54
N ALA A 129 9.94 11.66 -17.03
CA ALA A 129 8.73 11.21 -16.34
C ALA A 129 9.04 10.57 -14.98
N GLY A 130 10.09 9.75 -14.90
CA GLY A 130 10.58 9.21 -13.64
C GLY A 130 11.10 10.29 -12.69
N LEU A 131 11.85 11.27 -13.21
CA LEU A 131 12.37 12.38 -12.41
C LEU A 131 11.27 13.29 -11.86
N ILE A 132 10.25 13.63 -12.65
CA ILE A 132 9.11 14.44 -12.19
C ILE A 132 8.29 13.68 -11.14
N TYR A 133 8.16 12.35 -11.26
CA TYR A 133 7.54 11.54 -10.21
C TYR A 133 8.36 11.53 -8.92
N ALA A 134 9.69 11.47 -9.01
CA ALA A 134 10.59 11.49 -7.84
C ALA A 134 10.41 12.78 -7.00
N ILE A 135 10.13 13.90 -7.66
CA ILE A 135 9.87 15.22 -7.04
C ILE A 135 8.38 15.57 -7.03
N ALA A 136 7.49 14.58 -7.12
CA ALA A 136 6.07 14.84 -6.96
C ALA A 136 5.78 15.02 -5.45
N PRO A 137 5.13 16.13 -5.04
CA PRO A 137 4.88 16.45 -3.65
C PRO A 137 4.22 15.37 -2.81
N PHE A 138 3.24 14.62 -3.36
CA PHE A 138 2.45 13.68 -2.58
C PHE A 138 3.20 12.37 -2.22
N PRO A 139 3.95 11.72 -3.14
CA PRO A 139 4.90 10.67 -2.75
C PRO A 139 5.80 11.09 -1.57
N LEU A 140 6.41 12.26 -1.62
CA LEU A 140 7.31 12.71 -0.54
C LEU A 140 6.58 13.07 0.75
N ALA A 141 5.36 13.59 0.65
CA ALA A 141 4.51 13.82 1.82
C ALA A 141 4.23 12.53 2.61
N LYS A 142 4.05 11.41 1.92
CA LYS A 142 3.87 10.10 2.58
C LYS A 142 5.10 9.64 3.34
N THR A 143 6.29 10.12 2.99
CA THR A 143 7.53 9.82 3.74
C THR A 143 7.76 10.82 4.86
N TYR A 144 7.69 12.12 4.56
CA TYR A 144 8.17 13.18 5.45
C TYR A 144 7.09 13.88 6.26
N GLN A 145 5.82 13.80 5.84
CA GLN A 145 4.73 14.44 6.55
C GLN A 145 3.85 13.44 7.29
N PHE A 146 3.47 12.35 6.62
CA PHE A 146 2.47 11.41 7.13
C PHE A 146 3.03 10.03 7.50
N THR A 147 4.24 9.68 7.05
CA THR A 147 4.86 8.35 7.25
C THR A 147 3.90 7.19 6.92
N LEU A 148 3.17 7.31 5.81
CA LEU A 148 2.20 6.33 5.30
C LEU A 148 2.91 5.33 4.37
N TYR A 149 3.72 4.44 4.97
CA TYR A 149 4.62 3.58 4.22
C TYR A 149 3.90 2.66 3.22
N SER A 150 2.85 1.96 3.64
CA SER A 150 2.10 1.06 2.75
C SER A 150 1.42 1.81 1.61
N GLU A 151 0.90 3.01 1.86
CA GLU A 151 0.35 3.86 0.79
C GLU A 151 1.45 4.36 -0.17
N PHE A 152 2.65 4.66 0.34
CA PHE A 152 3.81 5.02 -0.48
C PHE A 152 4.23 3.86 -1.39
N ALA A 153 4.45 2.68 -0.82
CA ALA A 153 4.81 1.47 -1.55
C ALA A 153 3.77 1.13 -2.63
N ALA A 154 2.48 1.21 -2.31
CA ALA A 154 1.41 0.96 -3.28
C ALA A 154 1.46 1.96 -4.44
N GLY A 155 1.73 3.23 -4.15
CA GLY A 155 1.90 4.28 -5.16
C GLY A 155 3.04 4.02 -6.16
N SER A 156 4.07 3.25 -5.76
CA SER A 156 5.17 2.86 -6.65
C SER A 156 4.75 1.81 -7.69
N ILE A 157 3.69 1.04 -7.41
CA ILE A 157 3.19 -0.06 -8.25
C ILE A 157 2.17 0.46 -9.28
N VAL A 158 1.44 1.53 -8.96
CA VAL A 158 0.43 2.16 -9.82
C VAL A 158 0.88 2.38 -11.28
N PRO A 159 2.07 2.96 -11.59
CA PRO A 159 2.47 3.16 -12.99
C PRO A 159 2.55 1.88 -13.81
N PHE A 160 2.91 0.73 -13.20
CA PHE A 160 2.94 -0.56 -13.87
C PHE A 160 1.54 -1.05 -14.23
N CYS A 161 0.56 -0.80 -13.36
CA CYS A 161 -0.84 -1.16 -13.62
C CYS A 161 -1.35 -0.41 -14.86
N PHE A 162 -1.10 0.90 -14.95
CA PHE A 162 -1.44 1.67 -16.15
C PHE A 162 -0.68 1.17 -17.38
N LEU A 163 0.63 0.93 -17.28
CA LEU A 163 1.46 0.45 -18.39
C LEU A 163 0.91 -0.84 -19.01
N PHE A 164 0.65 -1.86 -18.18
CA PHE A 164 0.21 -3.15 -18.68
C PHE A 164 -1.23 -3.13 -19.17
N VAL A 165 -2.12 -2.33 -18.56
CA VAL A 165 -3.46 -2.09 -19.14
C VAL A 165 -3.36 -1.45 -20.53
N THR A 166 -2.51 -0.43 -20.71
CA THR A 166 -2.32 0.20 -22.02
C THR A 166 -1.79 -0.80 -23.05
N ARG A 167 -0.84 -1.66 -22.67
CA ARG A 167 -0.30 -2.71 -23.56
C ARG A 167 -1.34 -3.78 -23.91
N ILE A 168 -2.16 -4.22 -22.96
CA ILE A 168 -3.28 -5.14 -23.22
C ILE A 168 -4.24 -4.53 -24.26
N CYS A 169 -4.58 -3.26 -24.11
CA CYS A 169 -5.47 -2.55 -25.03
C CYS A 169 -4.89 -2.43 -26.44
N ARG A 170 -3.55 -2.35 -26.57
CA ARG A 170 -2.86 -2.22 -27.87
C ARG A 170 -2.49 -3.56 -28.52
N ARG A 171 -1.68 -4.37 -27.83
CA ARG A 171 -0.98 -5.56 -28.37
C ARG A 171 -1.76 -6.85 -28.12
N ARG A 172 -2.63 -6.86 -27.11
CA ARG A 172 -3.50 -8.00 -26.74
C ARG A 172 -2.74 -9.28 -26.36
N GLU A 173 -1.50 -9.14 -25.88
CA GLU A 173 -0.67 -10.26 -25.46
C GLU A 173 -1.02 -10.76 -24.05
N TRP A 174 -0.99 -12.08 -23.85
CA TRP A 174 -1.22 -12.69 -22.54
C TRP A 174 -0.09 -12.43 -21.53
N LEU A 175 1.11 -12.06 -21.99
CA LEU A 175 2.17 -11.66 -21.08
C LEU A 175 1.79 -10.37 -20.33
N ASP A 176 1.18 -9.39 -21.00
CA ASP A 176 0.74 -8.16 -20.34
C ASP A 176 -0.42 -8.43 -19.37
N VAL A 177 -1.27 -9.42 -19.65
CA VAL A 177 -2.30 -9.89 -18.70
C VAL A 177 -1.66 -10.42 -17.42
N ILE A 178 -0.61 -11.24 -17.56
CA ILE A 178 0.15 -11.80 -16.42
C ILE A 178 0.86 -10.68 -15.65
N LEU A 179 1.51 -9.75 -16.34
CA LEU A 179 2.22 -8.63 -15.71
C LEU A 179 1.28 -7.66 -15.01
N LEU A 180 0.08 -7.41 -15.58
CA LEU A 180 -0.99 -6.68 -14.90
C LEU A 180 -1.47 -7.45 -13.67
N ALA A 181 -1.70 -8.77 -13.79
CA ALA A 181 -2.17 -9.58 -12.68
C ALA A 181 -1.18 -9.58 -11.51
N ILE A 182 0.12 -9.68 -11.78
CA ILE A 182 1.19 -9.55 -10.78
C ILE A 182 1.16 -8.15 -10.17
N SER A 183 1.18 -7.09 -10.98
CA SER A 183 1.18 -5.70 -10.49
C SER A 183 -0.01 -5.43 -9.57
N PHE A 184 -1.20 -5.88 -9.96
CA PHE A 184 -2.42 -5.67 -9.19
C PHE A 184 -2.49 -6.57 -7.95
N SER A 185 -1.92 -7.79 -8.00
CA SER A 185 -1.76 -8.64 -6.80
C SER A 185 -0.84 -7.98 -5.78
N LEU A 186 0.30 -7.43 -6.23
CA LEU A 186 1.21 -6.70 -5.35
C LEU A 186 0.50 -5.48 -4.76
N LEU A 187 -0.32 -4.77 -5.54
CA LEU A 187 -1.10 -3.64 -5.05
C LEU A 187 -2.08 -4.04 -3.93
N ILE A 188 -2.86 -5.13 -4.13
CA ILE A 188 -3.78 -5.69 -3.12
C ILE A 188 -3.03 -6.02 -1.83
N LEU A 189 -1.89 -6.70 -1.95
CA LEU A 189 -1.07 -7.12 -0.80
C LEU A 189 -0.30 -5.97 -0.15
N THR A 190 -0.27 -4.78 -0.78
CA THR A 190 0.41 -3.60 -0.24
C THR A 190 -0.55 -2.65 0.45
N HIS A 191 -1.66 -2.29 -0.21
CA HIS A 191 -2.60 -1.30 0.33
C HIS A 191 -3.96 -1.38 -0.37
N ILE A 192 -4.99 -1.84 0.35
CA ILE A 192 -6.36 -1.98 -0.19
C ILE A 192 -6.92 -0.64 -0.68
N PRO A 193 -6.86 0.48 0.07
CA PRO A 193 -7.42 1.74 -0.41
C PRO A 193 -6.81 2.23 -1.73
N THR A 194 -5.48 2.09 -1.89
CA THR A 194 -4.81 2.45 -3.15
C THR A 194 -5.21 1.52 -4.29
N THR A 195 -5.43 0.25 -4.00
CA THR A 195 -5.95 -0.73 -4.97
C THR A 195 -7.29 -0.29 -5.53
N ILE A 196 -8.23 0.12 -4.66
CA ILE A 196 -9.57 0.53 -5.06
C ILE A 196 -9.53 1.78 -5.95
N VAL A 197 -8.84 2.85 -5.52
CA VAL A 197 -8.76 4.08 -6.33
C VAL A 197 -8.02 3.84 -7.66
N THR A 198 -7.06 2.91 -7.69
CA THR A 198 -6.41 2.49 -8.93
C THR A 198 -7.37 1.72 -9.83
N ALA A 199 -8.16 0.79 -9.30
CA ALA A 199 -9.16 0.04 -10.06
C ALA A 199 -10.18 0.97 -10.75
N ILE A 200 -10.73 1.93 -10.00
CA ILE A 200 -11.68 2.90 -10.53
C ILE A 200 -11.02 3.77 -11.61
N SER A 201 -9.78 4.24 -11.35
CA SER A 201 -9.03 5.03 -12.33
C SER A 201 -8.72 4.25 -13.61
N LEU A 202 -8.36 2.96 -13.49
CA LEU A 202 -8.14 2.09 -14.65
C LEU A 202 -9.42 1.87 -15.45
N PHE A 203 -10.57 1.75 -14.80
CA PHE A 203 -11.86 1.64 -15.48
C PHE A 203 -12.13 2.87 -16.36
N ILE A 204 -11.98 4.08 -15.79
CA ILE A 204 -12.10 5.33 -16.54
C ILE A 204 -11.07 5.39 -17.69
N TYR A 205 -9.82 5.04 -17.41
CA TYR A 205 -8.75 5.01 -18.38
C TYR A 205 -9.04 4.07 -19.58
N VAL A 206 -9.55 2.87 -19.32
CA VAL A 206 -9.90 1.88 -20.35
C VAL A 206 -11.05 2.36 -21.23
N ILE A 207 -12.08 2.99 -20.65
CA ILE A 207 -13.19 3.58 -21.41
C ILE A 207 -12.65 4.65 -22.38
N LEU A 208 -11.69 5.46 -21.94
CA LEU A 208 -11.15 6.57 -22.72
C LEU A 208 -10.22 6.11 -23.86
N ILE A 209 -9.53 4.98 -23.71
CA ILE A 209 -8.57 4.50 -24.72
C ILE A 209 -9.22 3.58 -25.77
N MET A 210 -10.28 2.87 -25.41
CA MET A 210 -10.86 1.80 -26.23
C MET A 210 -12.04 2.25 -27.08
N GLU A 211 -12.17 1.64 -28.26
CA GLU A 211 -13.37 1.76 -29.07
C GLU A 211 -14.41 0.73 -28.60
N TRP A 212 -15.69 1.12 -28.60
CA TRP A 212 -16.81 0.27 -28.16
C TRP A 212 -16.82 -1.13 -28.80
N ARG A 213 -16.40 -1.24 -30.08
CA ARG A 213 -16.35 -2.53 -30.80
C ARG A 213 -15.26 -3.48 -30.25
N GLU A 214 -14.19 -2.94 -29.70
CA GLU A 214 -13.05 -3.71 -29.19
C GLU A 214 -13.13 -3.97 -27.69
N PHE A 215 -13.96 -3.18 -26.98
CA PHE A 215 -14.12 -3.20 -25.54
C PHE A 215 -14.37 -4.61 -24.96
N PRO A 216 -15.26 -5.48 -25.52
CA PRO A 216 -15.50 -6.80 -24.96
C PRO A 216 -14.25 -7.70 -24.94
N ARG A 217 -13.39 -7.62 -25.96
CA ARG A 217 -12.18 -8.45 -26.07
C ARG A 217 -11.10 -8.05 -25.08
N ALA A 218 -11.00 -6.76 -24.78
CA ALA A 218 -10.13 -6.29 -23.72
C ALA A 218 -10.72 -6.59 -22.35
N LEU A 219 -12.04 -6.46 -22.18
CA LEU A 219 -12.72 -6.79 -20.94
C LEU A 219 -12.45 -8.23 -20.52
N ILE A 220 -12.45 -9.20 -21.45
CA ILE A 220 -12.08 -10.59 -21.14
C ILE A 220 -10.65 -10.70 -20.57
N ARG A 221 -9.69 -9.97 -21.16
CA ARG A 221 -8.28 -10.00 -20.72
C ARG A 221 -8.09 -9.28 -19.39
N LEU A 222 -8.77 -8.15 -19.19
CA LEU A 222 -8.76 -7.39 -17.95
C LEU A 222 -9.44 -8.18 -16.83
N ALA A 223 -10.56 -8.85 -17.12
CA ALA A 223 -11.24 -9.76 -16.21
C ALA A 223 -10.36 -10.96 -15.86
N ALA A 224 -9.62 -11.52 -16.84
CA ALA A 224 -8.65 -12.57 -16.57
C ALA A 224 -7.52 -12.08 -15.66
N ALA A 225 -6.97 -10.88 -15.88
CA ALA A 225 -5.96 -10.30 -15.00
C ALA A 225 -6.52 -10.12 -13.57
N ALA A 226 -7.72 -9.55 -13.43
CA ALA A 226 -8.37 -9.36 -12.14
C ALA A 226 -8.66 -10.69 -11.43
N ALA A 227 -9.16 -11.70 -12.14
CA ALA A 227 -9.42 -13.02 -11.58
C ALA A 227 -8.13 -13.68 -11.10
N ILE A 228 -7.06 -13.62 -11.90
CA ILE A 228 -5.73 -14.13 -11.50
C ILE A 228 -5.23 -13.38 -10.26
N SER A 229 -5.41 -12.05 -10.19
CA SER A 229 -5.00 -11.28 -9.00
C SER A 229 -5.77 -11.68 -7.75
N LEU A 230 -7.08 -11.88 -7.85
CA LEU A 230 -7.90 -12.34 -6.73
C LEU A 230 -7.48 -13.75 -6.29
N VAL A 231 -7.22 -14.66 -7.22
CA VAL A 231 -6.75 -16.02 -6.89
C VAL A 231 -5.35 -15.97 -6.27
N ALA A 232 -4.42 -15.17 -6.81
CA ALA A 232 -3.06 -15.02 -6.29
C ALA A 232 -3.03 -14.37 -4.89
N THR A 233 -4.04 -13.60 -4.51
CA THR A 233 -4.13 -12.94 -3.20
C THR A 233 -5.15 -13.57 -2.26
N ALA A 234 -5.70 -14.73 -2.64
CA ALA A 234 -6.72 -15.50 -1.93
C ALA A 234 -6.38 -15.80 -0.47
N PHE A 235 -5.12 -16.10 -0.17
CA PHE A 235 -4.62 -16.35 1.20
C PHE A 235 -4.85 -15.18 2.16
N TYR A 236 -4.95 -13.95 1.64
CA TYR A 236 -5.10 -12.74 2.42
C TYR A 236 -6.55 -12.24 2.45
N TRP A 237 -7.16 -12.02 1.28
CA TRP A 237 -8.48 -11.39 1.25
C TRP A 237 -9.58 -12.28 1.81
N ILE A 238 -9.38 -13.60 1.87
CA ILE A 238 -10.36 -14.50 2.49
C ILE A 238 -10.64 -14.11 3.94
N ASN A 239 -9.58 -13.86 4.74
CA ASN A 239 -9.71 -13.38 6.13
C ASN A 239 -10.50 -12.08 6.17
N VAL A 240 -10.17 -11.13 5.28
CA VAL A 240 -10.84 -9.83 5.19
C VAL A 240 -12.33 -9.98 4.89
N VAL A 241 -12.73 -10.95 4.07
CA VAL A 241 -14.15 -11.14 3.74
C VAL A 241 -14.90 -11.89 4.82
N THR A 242 -14.30 -12.90 5.45
CA THR A 242 -14.99 -13.79 6.39
C THR A 242 -14.97 -13.30 7.83
N GLU A 243 -14.00 -12.47 8.22
CA GLU A 243 -13.70 -12.23 9.63
C GLU A 243 -13.55 -10.73 9.99
N VAL A 244 -13.57 -9.80 9.02
CA VAL A 244 -13.35 -8.36 9.30
C VAL A 244 -14.40 -7.76 10.23
N SER A 245 -15.61 -8.33 10.29
CA SER A 245 -16.64 -7.91 11.24
C SER A 245 -16.25 -8.13 12.71
N TRP A 246 -15.23 -8.97 12.97
CA TRP A 246 -14.69 -9.20 14.31
C TRP A 246 -13.51 -8.30 14.65
N LEU A 247 -13.07 -7.44 13.73
CA LEU A 247 -11.99 -6.47 13.93
C LEU A 247 -12.57 -5.13 14.38
N ALA A 248 -12.04 -4.54 15.46
CA ALA A 248 -12.50 -3.23 15.95
C ALA A 248 -12.44 -2.13 14.88
N HIS A 249 -11.44 -2.13 13.98
CA HIS A 249 -11.34 -1.19 12.86
C HIS A 249 -12.55 -1.16 11.93
N SER A 250 -13.41 -2.18 11.92
CA SER A 250 -14.63 -2.18 11.11
C SER A 250 -15.75 -1.32 11.71
N ARG A 251 -15.59 -0.80 12.93
CA ARG A 251 -16.58 0.05 13.61
C ARG A 251 -16.64 1.46 13.03
N GLN A 252 -17.80 2.10 13.17
CA GLN A 252 -18.04 3.44 12.63
C GLN A 252 -17.09 4.50 13.22
N GLU A 253 -16.62 4.33 14.45
CA GLU A 253 -15.66 5.24 15.10
C GLU A 253 -14.40 5.46 14.24
N PHE A 254 -13.90 4.40 13.59
CA PHE A 254 -12.75 4.44 12.68
C PHE A 254 -13.10 4.92 11.25
N SER A 255 -14.33 5.37 11.02
CA SER A 255 -14.78 6.03 9.79
C SER A 255 -15.35 7.43 10.04
N SER A 256 -15.25 7.92 11.26
CA SER A 256 -15.85 9.19 11.72
C SER A 256 -14.79 10.21 12.13
N GLY A 257 -15.22 11.45 12.41
CA GLY A 257 -14.33 12.52 12.84
C GLY A 257 -13.21 12.75 11.84
N MET A 258 -11.94 12.68 12.28
CA MET A 258 -10.78 12.85 11.41
C MET A 258 -10.70 11.82 10.27
N TYR A 259 -11.30 10.64 10.41
CA TYR A 259 -11.30 9.59 9.39
C TYR A 259 -12.41 9.76 8.34
N SER A 260 -13.31 10.74 8.53
CA SER A 260 -14.37 11.02 7.57
C SER A 260 -13.82 11.74 6.33
N PHE A 261 -14.33 11.35 5.15
CA PHE A 261 -13.85 11.88 3.87
C PHE A 261 -14.05 13.39 3.74
N ASP A 262 -15.17 13.91 4.27
CA ASP A 262 -15.59 15.29 4.08
C ASP A 262 -14.58 16.28 4.68
N GLN A 263 -13.87 15.87 5.75
CA GLN A 263 -12.84 16.64 6.42
C GLN A 263 -11.68 17.04 5.50
N TRP A 264 -11.49 16.31 4.41
CA TRP A 264 -10.26 16.32 3.62
C TRP A 264 -10.46 16.65 2.12
N LEU A 265 -11.62 17.22 1.78
CA LEU A 265 -11.93 17.73 0.45
C LEU A 265 -11.43 19.16 0.21
N PHE A 266 -10.66 19.34 -0.86
CA PHE A 266 -10.11 20.62 -1.29
C PHE A 266 -11.18 21.66 -1.68
N PRO A 267 -10.98 22.94 -1.33
CA PRO A 267 -9.89 23.46 -0.50
C PRO A 267 -10.19 23.22 0.99
N ASN A 268 -9.24 22.59 1.66
CA ASN A 268 -9.40 22.14 3.05
C ASN A 268 -9.22 23.28 4.04
N SER A 269 -8.18 24.09 3.82
CA SER A 269 -7.69 25.10 4.76
C SER A 269 -8.51 26.39 4.81
N VAL A 270 -9.44 26.58 3.86
CA VAL A 270 -10.24 27.81 3.70
C VAL A 270 -11.59 27.71 4.39
N PHE A 271 -12.20 26.52 4.39
CA PHE A 271 -13.61 26.34 4.75
C PHE A 271 -13.83 25.67 6.11
N ARG A 272 -12.80 25.55 6.96
CA ARG A 272 -12.93 24.92 8.28
C ARG A 272 -12.19 25.69 9.35
N GLU A 273 -12.86 25.85 10.50
CA GLU A 273 -12.20 26.08 11.76
C GLU A 273 -11.65 24.73 12.25
N VAL A 274 -10.33 24.60 12.25
CA VAL A 274 -9.64 23.37 12.59
C VAL A 274 -8.57 23.67 13.61
N SER A 275 -8.28 22.69 14.47
CA SER A 275 -7.25 22.85 15.49
C SER A 275 -5.92 23.28 14.84
N SER A 276 -5.15 24.06 15.58
CA SER A 276 -3.82 24.53 15.15
C SER A 276 -2.87 23.39 14.79
N TYR A 277 -3.13 22.17 15.29
CA TYR A 277 -2.38 20.97 14.94
C TYR A 277 -2.60 20.53 13.48
N TYR A 278 -3.85 20.48 13.00
CA TYR A 278 -4.16 19.94 11.67
C TYR A 278 -4.09 20.98 10.55
N ILE A 279 -4.12 22.29 10.85
CA ILE A 279 -4.14 23.35 9.82
C ILE A 279 -2.98 23.23 8.82
N GLN A 280 -1.80 22.82 9.29
CA GLN A 280 -0.63 22.68 8.43
C GLN A 280 -0.74 21.45 7.51
N HIS A 281 -1.38 20.37 7.98
CA HIS A 281 -1.67 19.20 7.14
C HIS A 281 -2.62 19.57 6.00
N TYR A 282 -3.70 20.30 6.31
CA TYR A 282 -4.64 20.79 5.30
C TYR A 282 -4.00 21.72 4.27
N ARG A 283 -3.22 22.72 4.73
CA ARG A 283 -2.49 23.65 3.84
C ARG A 283 -1.52 22.92 2.93
N ASN A 284 -0.82 21.91 3.45
CA ASN A 284 0.11 21.13 2.65
C ASN A 284 -0.62 20.32 1.59
N ILE A 285 -1.71 19.62 1.92
CA ILE A 285 -2.53 18.90 0.93
C ILE A 285 -3.08 19.86 -0.13
N ASP A 286 -3.62 21.01 0.26
CA ASP A 286 -4.12 22.02 -0.67
C ASP A 286 -3.03 22.52 -1.61
N THR A 287 -1.81 22.75 -1.09
CA THR A 287 -0.66 23.15 -1.90
C THR A 287 -0.25 22.06 -2.87
N MET A 288 -0.25 20.79 -2.45
CA MET A 288 0.05 19.65 -3.34
C MET A 288 -0.95 19.58 -4.48
N ILE A 289 -2.24 19.75 -4.20
CA ILE A 289 -3.32 19.79 -5.20
C ILE A 289 -3.05 20.91 -6.22
N VAL A 290 -2.75 22.13 -5.75
CA VAL A 290 -2.45 23.26 -6.63
C VAL A 290 -1.22 22.99 -7.50
N LEU A 291 -0.13 22.48 -6.93
CA LEU A 291 1.08 22.14 -7.69
C LEU A 291 0.80 21.07 -8.75
N MET A 292 -0.01 20.05 -8.42
CA MET A 292 -0.41 19.03 -9.39
C MET A 292 -1.30 19.59 -10.51
N VAL A 293 -2.23 20.50 -10.20
CA VAL A 293 -3.04 21.20 -11.21
C VAL A 293 -2.14 21.91 -12.23
N LEU A 294 -1.10 22.61 -11.77
CA LEU A 294 -0.18 23.33 -12.66
C LEU A 294 0.51 22.41 -13.68
N THR A 295 0.81 21.16 -13.31
CA THR A 295 1.40 20.17 -14.23
C THR A 295 0.41 19.66 -15.29
N LEU A 296 -0.90 19.83 -15.08
CA LEU A 296 -1.95 19.41 -16.04
C LEU A 296 -2.38 20.53 -16.99
N VAL A 297 -2.14 21.81 -16.66
CA VAL A 297 -2.44 22.98 -17.50
C VAL A 297 -1.92 22.84 -18.95
N PRO A 298 -0.67 22.37 -19.19
CA PRO A 298 -0.13 22.24 -20.54
C PRO A 298 -1.04 21.40 -21.46
N PHE A 299 -1.62 20.31 -20.95
CA PHE A 299 -2.54 19.47 -21.73
C PHE A 299 -3.84 20.19 -22.08
N ALA A 300 -4.44 20.90 -21.12
CA ALA A 300 -5.71 21.61 -21.33
C ALA A 300 -5.58 22.61 -22.51
N VAL A 301 -4.44 23.29 -22.62
CA VAL A 301 -4.14 24.21 -23.73
C VAL A 301 -4.09 23.47 -25.09
N ILE A 302 -3.43 22.31 -25.16
CA ILE A 302 -3.37 21.52 -26.40
C ILE A 302 -4.75 21.00 -26.80
N TRP A 303 -5.48 20.44 -25.83
CA TRP A 303 -6.76 19.78 -26.04
C TRP A 303 -7.80 20.74 -26.62
N LEU A 304 -7.97 21.92 -26.00
CA LEU A 304 -8.90 22.95 -26.44
C LEU A 304 -8.60 23.44 -27.86
N LYS A 305 -7.32 23.49 -28.25
CA LYS A 305 -6.90 24.00 -29.57
C LYS A 305 -6.96 22.97 -30.69
N ARG A 306 -7.09 21.69 -30.39
CA ARG A 306 -7.21 20.61 -31.38
C ARG A 306 -8.65 20.16 -31.65
N GLY A 307 -9.63 20.75 -30.97
CA GLY A 307 -11.05 20.44 -31.19
C GLY A 307 -11.42 18.97 -30.92
N GLY A 308 -10.72 18.30 -30.00
CA GLY A 308 -11.07 16.97 -29.49
C GLY A 308 -10.96 15.79 -30.45
N ARG A 309 -10.52 15.96 -31.71
CA ARG A 309 -10.42 14.85 -32.69
C ARG A 309 -9.10 14.10 -32.54
N VAL A 310 -9.15 12.93 -31.90
CA VAL A 310 -8.01 12.04 -31.70
C VAL A 310 -8.11 10.81 -32.61
N LYS A 311 -7.24 10.70 -33.61
CA LYS A 311 -7.21 9.53 -34.54
C LYS A 311 -6.11 8.51 -34.22
N ASN A 312 -4.96 8.94 -33.72
CA ASN A 312 -3.83 8.05 -33.47
C ASN A 312 -3.83 7.54 -32.02
N PHE A 313 -3.45 6.27 -31.82
CA PHE A 313 -3.47 5.61 -30.51
C PHE A 313 -2.64 6.33 -29.44
N GLU A 314 -1.48 6.89 -29.80
CA GLU A 314 -0.63 7.67 -28.89
C GLU A 314 -1.36 8.87 -28.27
N TRP A 315 -2.17 9.56 -29.07
CA TRP A 315 -2.99 10.65 -28.58
C TRP A 315 -4.16 10.14 -27.74
N LYS A 316 -4.71 8.95 -28.02
CA LYS A 316 -5.71 8.32 -27.14
C LYS A 316 -5.10 8.03 -25.77
N VAL A 317 -3.88 7.48 -25.74
CA VAL A 317 -3.12 7.25 -24.50
C VAL A 317 -2.91 8.54 -23.74
N LEU A 318 -2.37 9.58 -24.38
CA LEU A 318 -2.13 10.87 -23.72
C LEU A 318 -3.42 11.45 -23.14
N SER A 319 -4.49 11.45 -23.93
CA SER A 319 -5.79 11.99 -23.51
C SER A 319 -6.39 11.19 -22.35
N ALA A 320 -6.32 9.85 -22.43
CA ALA A 320 -6.81 8.97 -21.37
C ALA A 320 -6.01 9.16 -20.07
N VAL A 321 -4.67 9.27 -20.14
CA VAL A 321 -3.81 9.55 -18.98
C VAL A 321 -4.24 10.87 -18.33
N THR A 322 -4.35 11.94 -19.12
CA THR A 322 -4.63 13.26 -18.56
C THR A 322 -6.06 13.40 -18.04
N LEU A 323 -7.06 12.91 -18.78
CA LEU A 323 -8.45 12.97 -18.33
C LEU A 323 -8.69 12.09 -17.09
N THR A 324 -8.00 10.95 -16.98
CA THR A 324 -8.03 10.14 -15.74
C THR A 324 -7.34 10.87 -14.58
N ALA A 325 -6.26 11.62 -14.83
CA ALA A 325 -5.64 12.47 -13.82
C ALA A 325 -6.59 13.60 -13.35
N PHE A 326 -7.33 14.22 -14.27
CA PHE A 326 -8.36 15.22 -13.93
C PHE A 326 -9.52 14.61 -13.16
N PHE A 327 -9.96 13.39 -13.49
CA PHE A 327 -10.97 12.68 -12.72
C PHE A 327 -10.48 12.39 -11.29
N ALA A 328 -9.24 11.88 -11.14
CA ALA A 328 -8.66 11.65 -9.82
C ALA A 328 -8.52 12.95 -9.02
N LEU A 329 -8.14 14.05 -9.66
CA LEU A 329 -8.10 15.37 -9.05
C LEU A 329 -9.51 15.85 -8.63
N PHE A 330 -10.52 15.66 -9.46
CA PHE A 330 -11.91 15.98 -9.12
C PHE A 330 -12.34 15.28 -7.82
N MET A 331 -11.99 14.00 -7.67
CA MET A 331 -12.28 13.20 -6.47
C MET A 331 -11.62 13.71 -5.18
N THR A 332 -10.61 14.58 -5.26
CA THR A 332 -10.00 15.24 -4.07
C THR A 332 -10.71 16.53 -3.67
N THR A 333 -11.72 16.99 -4.42
CA THR A 333 -12.33 18.32 -4.24
C THR A 333 -13.75 18.24 -3.69
N ARG A 334 -14.20 19.33 -3.06
CA ARG A 334 -15.59 19.47 -2.57
C ARG A 334 -16.64 19.30 -3.68
N ALA A 335 -16.28 19.55 -4.94
CA ALA A 335 -17.17 19.30 -6.07
C ALA A 335 -17.54 17.82 -6.23
N SER A 336 -16.70 16.90 -5.74
CA SER A 336 -16.99 15.46 -5.72
C SER A 336 -17.78 14.99 -4.50
N TYR A 337 -18.18 15.89 -3.59
CA TYR A 337 -18.86 15.52 -2.34
C TYR A 337 -20.04 14.57 -2.57
N PHE A 338 -20.87 14.84 -3.59
CA PHE A 338 -22.01 14.00 -3.93
C PHE A 338 -21.61 12.56 -4.27
N VAL A 339 -20.46 12.34 -4.90
CA VAL A 339 -19.99 10.98 -5.24
C VAL A 339 -19.64 10.20 -3.97
N TRP A 340 -19.01 10.87 -3.01
CA TRP A 340 -18.65 10.26 -1.72
C TRP A 340 -19.87 10.06 -0.80
N ALA A 341 -20.76 11.04 -0.74
CA ALA A 341 -21.94 11.00 0.13
C ALA A 341 -22.89 9.85 -0.23
N GLU A 342 -23.01 9.53 -1.52
CA GLU A 342 -23.91 8.47 -2.03
C GLU A 342 -23.30 7.06 -1.96
N SER A 343 -22.03 6.91 -1.57
CA SER A 343 -21.33 5.62 -1.60
C SER A 343 -20.64 5.29 -0.29
N GLU A 344 -21.28 4.45 0.53
CA GLU A 344 -20.67 3.90 1.76
C GLU A 344 -19.34 3.19 1.48
N PHE A 345 -19.22 2.54 0.31
CA PHE A 345 -17.99 1.91 -0.13
C PHE A 345 -16.85 2.91 -0.30
N LEU A 346 -17.12 4.07 -0.92
CA LEU A 346 -16.11 5.14 -1.02
C LEU A 346 -15.83 5.73 0.37
N GLN A 347 -16.83 5.90 1.23
CA GLN A 347 -16.61 6.42 2.58
C GLN A 347 -15.67 5.54 3.42
N LYS A 348 -15.71 4.21 3.24
CA LYS A 348 -14.74 3.27 3.85
C LYS A 348 -13.32 3.44 3.34
N ILE A 349 -13.12 4.06 2.17
CA ILE A 349 -11.79 4.48 1.74
C ILE A 349 -11.28 5.57 2.69
N GLN A 350 -12.12 6.37 3.35
CA GLN A 350 -11.77 7.51 4.22
C GLN A 350 -11.24 8.72 3.42
N PHE A 351 -9.93 8.89 3.37
CA PHE A 351 -9.26 10.09 2.92
C PHE A 351 -9.25 10.30 1.39
N PRO A 352 -9.86 11.39 0.86
CA PRO A 352 -9.84 11.74 -0.56
C PRO A 352 -8.45 12.03 -1.11
N TRP A 353 -7.48 12.44 -0.28
CA TRP A 353 -6.12 12.67 -0.74
C TRP A 353 -5.47 11.42 -1.34
N ARG A 354 -5.97 10.21 -1.08
CA ARG A 354 -5.43 8.97 -1.68
C ARG A 354 -5.47 9.01 -3.21
N TRP A 355 -6.40 9.76 -3.80
CA TRP A 355 -6.45 10.01 -5.24
C TRP A 355 -5.25 10.80 -5.76
N LEU A 356 -4.54 11.56 -4.91
CA LEU A 356 -3.27 12.20 -5.26
C LEU A 356 -2.16 11.21 -5.62
N THR A 357 -2.26 9.94 -5.19
CA THR A 357 -1.37 8.88 -5.69
C THR A 357 -1.53 8.73 -7.21
N ILE A 358 -2.78 8.66 -7.70
CA ILE A 358 -3.08 8.53 -9.13
C ILE A 358 -2.68 9.82 -9.86
N VAL A 359 -3.02 10.98 -9.30
CA VAL A 359 -2.65 12.28 -9.89
C VAL A 359 -1.14 12.39 -10.04
N SER A 360 -0.34 12.04 -9.02
CA SER A 360 1.11 12.16 -9.06
C SER A 360 1.73 11.33 -10.20
N VAL A 361 1.25 10.10 -10.41
CA VAL A 361 1.72 9.23 -11.48
C VAL A 361 1.31 9.77 -12.86
N LEU A 362 0.00 9.99 -13.06
CA LEU A 362 -0.54 10.34 -14.38
C LEU A 362 -0.18 11.77 -14.79
N ALA A 363 -0.11 12.71 -13.85
CA ALA A 363 0.29 14.08 -14.13
C ALA A 363 1.78 14.15 -14.51
N SER A 364 2.66 13.39 -13.85
CA SER A 364 4.08 13.29 -14.23
C SER A 364 4.25 12.78 -15.68
N ILE A 365 3.51 11.73 -16.05
CA ILE A 365 3.50 11.16 -17.40
C ILE A 365 2.93 12.18 -18.41
N SER A 366 1.76 12.75 -18.10
CA SER A 366 1.06 13.73 -18.94
C SER A 366 1.91 14.97 -19.22
N PHE A 367 2.52 15.54 -18.18
CA PHE A 367 3.33 16.75 -18.25
C PHE A 367 4.45 16.58 -19.27
N VAL A 368 5.22 15.49 -19.18
CA VAL A 368 6.38 15.25 -20.04
C VAL A 368 5.99 14.89 -21.49
N LEU A 369 4.88 14.16 -21.68
CA LEU A 369 4.38 13.85 -23.02
C LEU A 369 3.81 15.09 -23.72
N CYS A 370 3.22 16.03 -22.99
CA CYS A 370 2.63 17.25 -23.57
C CYS A 370 3.67 18.31 -23.98
N LEU A 371 4.79 18.43 -23.26
CA LEU A 371 5.71 19.55 -23.42
C LEU A 371 6.28 19.72 -24.85
N PRO A 372 6.73 18.66 -25.55
CA PRO A 372 7.22 18.80 -26.92
C PRO A 372 6.11 19.22 -27.89
N GLU A 373 4.90 18.72 -27.69
CA GLU A 373 3.75 19.03 -28.55
C GLU A 373 3.33 20.49 -28.43
N ILE A 374 3.38 21.06 -27.22
CA ILE A 374 3.09 22.49 -27.00
C ILE A 374 4.15 23.34 -27.66
N ARG A 375 5.43 23.03 -27.45
CA ARG A 375 6.54 23.78 -28.06
C ARG A 375 6.46 23.74 -29.59
N ARG A 376 6.12 22.59 -30.16
CA ARG A 376 5.93 22.44 -31.61
C ARG A 376 4.73 23.24 -32.13
N LYS A 377 3.63 23.30 -31.35
CA LYS A 377 2.41 24.01 -31.74
C LYS A 377 2.53 25.54 -31.57
N PHE A 378 3.32 25.98 -30.58
CA PHE A 378 3.47 27.39 -30.19
C PHE A 378 4.95 27.80 -30.14
N PRO A 379 5.69 27.76 -31.26
CA PRO A 379 7.13 28.01 -31.28
C PRO A 379 7.48 29.42 -30.81
N ALA A 380 6.66 30.42 -31.12
CA ALA A 380 6.84 31.81 -30.65
C ALA A 380 6.88 31.94 -29.12
N TYR A 381 6.26 31.01 -28.41
CA TYR A 381 6.19 31.00 -26.94
C TYR A 381 7.14 29.96 -26.32
N ALA A 382 8.03 29.32 -27.09
CA ALA A 382 8.89 28.24 -26.61
C ALA A 382 9.74 28.63 -25.39
N ARG A 383 10.22 29.89 -25.35
CA ARG A 383 10.95 30.45 -24.20
C ARG A 383 10.05 30.55 -22.97
N PHE A 384 8.86 31.12 -23.12
CA PHE A 384 7.88 31.24 -22.03
C PHE A 384 7.51 29.86 -21.48
N ILE A 385 7.15 28.91 -22.35
CA ILE A 385 6.85 27.52 -21.98
C ILE A 385 8.02 26.91 -21.18
N GLY A 386 9.26 27.13 -21.61
CA GLY A 386 10.44 26.66 -20.91
C GLY A 386 10.60 27.27 -19.52
N VAL A 387 10.44 28.58 -19.39
CA VAL A 387 10.50 29.29 -18.10
C VAL A 387 9.38 28.83 -17.17
N SER A 388 8.15 28.72 -17.65
CA SER A 388 7.02 28.23 -16.85
C SER A 388 7.23 26.78 -16.39
N THR A 389 7.74 25.91 -17.27
CA THR A 389 8.08 24.52 -16.93
C THR A 389 9.13 24.48 -15.80
N ALA A 390 10.21 25.26 -15.95
CA ALA A 390 11.24 25.37 -14.93
C ALA A 390 10.69 25.93 -13.62
N GLY A 391 9.83 26.96 -13.69
CA GLY A 391 9.17 27.54 -12.52
C GLY A 391 8.31 26.53 -11.76
N ILE A 392 7.51 25.72 -12.47
CA ILE A 392 6.70 24.65 -11.84
C ILE A 392 7.61 23.64 -11.13
N ILE A 393 8.69 23.19 -11.79
CA ILE A 393 9.66 22.26 -11.20
C ILE A 393 10.33 22.87 -9.96
N VAL A 394 10.73 24.13 -10.03
CA VAL A 394 11.34 24.85 -8.90
C VAL A 394 10.35 24.99 -7.74
N LEU A 395 9.07 25.27 -8.01
CA LEU A 395 8.03 25.35 -6.98
C LEU A 395 7.79 23.99 -6.31
N MET A 396 7.75 22.91 -7.09
CA MET A 396 7.65 21.54 -6.55
C MET A 396 8.86 21.22 -5.68
N MET A 397 10.08 21.41 -6.18
CA MET A 397 11.30 21.18 -5.42
C MET A 397 11.39 22.06 -4.16
N ALA A 398 11.01 23.33 -4.23
CA ALA A 398 11.03 24.23 -3.08
C ALA A 398 10.02 23.79 -2.02
N PHE A 399 8.81 23.36 -2.44
CA PHE A 399 7.83 22.77 -1.54
C PHE A 399 8.37 21.49 -0.91
N ASP A 400 8.99 20.61 -1.70
CA ASP A 400 9.55 19.33 -1.28
C ASP A 400 10.71 19.49 -0.30
N VAL A 401 11.63 20.41 -0.57
CA VAL A 401 12.70 20.78 0.37
C VAL A 401 12.07 21.28 1.67
N ARG A 402 11.09 22.18 1.61
CA ARG A 402 10.42 22.69 2.82
C ARG A 402 9.76 21.58 3.63
N GLN A 403 9.03 20.65 3.01
CA GLN A 403 8.37 19.55 3.75
C GLN A 403 9.38 18.51 4.24
N SER A 404 10.39 18.17 3.45
CA SER A 404 11.41 17.17 3.82
C SER A 404 12.29 17.67 4.96
N PHE A 405 12.53 18.98 5.01
CA PHE A 405 13.32 19.66 6.05
C PHE A 405 12.51 20.28 7.20
N ALA A 406 11.19 20.12 7.19
CA ALA A 406 10.34 20.59 8.28
C ALA A 406 10.74 19.90 9.59
N ARG A 407 10.92 20.67 10.66
CA ARG A 407 11.37 20.13 11.96
C ARG A 407 10.32 19.26 12.67
N TRP A 408 9.07 19.31 12.22
CA TRP A 408 7.96 18.68 12.94
C TRP A 408 8.05 17.17 12.76
N ASN A 409 7.87 16.43 13.86
CA ASN A 409 7.83 14.97 13.88
C ASN A 409 9.13 14.28 13.43
N ARG A 410 10.29 14.95 13.47
CA ARG A 410 11.57 14.28 13.22
C ARG A 410 12.06 13.55 14.45
N ILE A 411 12.59 12.36 14.25
CA ILE A 411 13.19 11.55 15.30
C ILE A 411 14.62 11.13 14.94
N SER A 412 15.49 11.29 15.92
CA SER A 412 16.84 10.73 15.95
C SER A 412 16.79 9.20 16.01
N ARG A 413 17.94 8.54 15.78
CA ARG A 413 18.06 7.09 15.98
C ARG A 413 17.76 6.66 17.41
N ALA A 414 18.12 7.48 18.40
CA ALA A 414 17.85 7.18 19.81
C ALA A 414 16.35 7.23 20.14
N GLU A 415 15.65 8.27 19.66
CA GLU A 415 14.19 8.37 19.81
C GLU A 415 13.46 7.27 19.04
N PHE A 416 13.97 6.88 17.86
CA PHE A 416 13.46 5.73 17.13
C PHE A 416 13.60 4.43 17.93
N GLN A 417 14.76 4.19 18.53
CA GLN A 417 14.98 3.01 19.37
C GLN A 417 14.02 3.00 20.56
N GLN A 418 13.82 4.13 21.23
CA GLN A 418 12.85 4.25 22.32
C GLN A 418 11.41 3.93 21.88
N MET A 419 11.03 4.38 20.68
CA MET A 419 9.73 4.04 20.09
C MET A 419 9.61 2.55 19.78
N GLN A 420 10.69 1.92 19.30
CA GLN A 420 10.72 0.49 19.02
C GLN A 420 10.66 -0.35 20.29
N ASP A 421 11.30 0.09 21.37
CA ASP A 421 11.31 -0.60 22.67
C ASP A 421 9.97 -0.44 23.41
N SER A 422 9.14 0.50 22.99
CA SER A 422 7.80 0.71 23.56
C SER A 422 6.85 -0.39 23.11
N LYS A 423 6.08 -0.95 24.05
CA LYS A 423 5.08 -1.99 23.73
C LYS A 423 4.00 -1.43 22.81
N TYR A 424 3.97 -1.90 21.56
CA TYR A 424 2.93 -1.54 20.61
C TYR A 424 1.58 -2.12 21.02
N SER A 425 0.57 -1.26 20.98
CA SER A 425 -0.83 -1.61 21.23
C SER A 425 -1.70 -0.56 20.55
N ASN A 426 -2.65 -0.99 19.73
CA ASN A 426 -3.59 -0.10 19.07
C ASN A 426 -4.99 -0.74 19.05
N PRO A 427 -5.98 -0.12 19.71
CA PRO A 427 -7.34 -0.64 19.80
C PRO A 427 -8.01 -0.93 18.46
N ALA A 428 -7.62 -0.23 17.38
CA ALA A 428 -8.13 -0.49 16.05
C ALA A 428 -7.89 -1.94 15.60
N TRP A 429 -6.81 -2.57 16.07
CA TRP A 429 -6.40 -3.91 15.65
C TRP A 429 -6.83 -5.01 16.61
N TRP A 430 -7.63 -4.69 17.64
CA TRP A 430 -8.14 -5.68 18.57
C TRP A 430 -9.39 -6.39 18.03
N PRO A 431 -9.73 -7.57 18.57
CA PRO A 431 -11.07 -8.12 18.41
C PRO A 431 -12.12 -7.14 18.95
N ILE A 432 -13.33 -7.14 18.38
CA ILE A 432 -14.41 -6.25 18.81
C ILE A 432 -14.80 -6.42 20.30
N TRP A 433 -14.52 -7.57 20.91
CA TRP A 433 -14.87 -7.81 22.31
C TRP A 433 -13.84 -7.26 23.30
N ALA A 434 -12.68 -6.83 22.83
CA ALA A 434 -11.59 -6.40 23.69
C ALA A 434 -11.80 -5.00 24.25
N ASN A 435 -11.52 -4.85 25.56
CA ASN A 435 -11.47 -3.56 26.25
C ASN A 435 -10.14 -3.40 26.98
N ALA A 436 -9.73 -2.15 27.24
CA ALA A 436 -8.42 -1.85 27.82
C ALA A 436 -8.30 -2.29 29.29
N GLU A 437 -9.42 -2.35 30.00
CA GLU A 437 -9.57 -2.82 31.38
C GLU A 437 -9.14 -4.28 31.55
N ALA A 438 -9.02 -5.05 30.46
CA ALA A 438 -8.43 -6.39 30.51
C ALA A 438 -6.99 -6.39 31.04
N PHE A 439 -6.26 -5.28 30.88
CA PHE A 439 -4.87 -5.14 31.31
C PHE A 439 -4.71 -4.98 32.82
N ASP A 440 -5.78 -4.66 33.56
CA ASP A 440 -5.77 -4.56 35.02
C ASP A 440 -5.54 -5.93 35.69
N LYS A 441 -5.76 -7.01 34.94
CA LYS A 441 -5.53 -8.40 35.33
C LYS A 441 -4.47 -9.02 34.39
N PRO A 442 -3.17 -8.71 34.58
CA PRO A 442 -2.11 -9.06 33.63
C PRO A 442 -1.60 -10.51 33.76
N ASP A 443 -2.00 -11.22 34.82
CA ASP A 443 -1.60 -12.60 35.03
C ASP A 443 -2.02 -13.48 33.85
N ARG A 444 -1.09 -14.31 33.37
CA ARG A 444 -1.30 -15.18 32.21
C ARG A 444 -2.55 -16.05 32.37
N VAL A 445 -2.76 -16.57 33.58
CA VAL A 445 -3.91 -17.39 33.93
C VAL A 445 -4.38 -17.00 35.33
N LEU A 446 -5.66 -16.71 35.48
CA LEU A 446 -6.32 -16.48 36.77
C LEU A 446 -7.31 -17.59 37.03
N ALA A 447 -7.09 -18.32 38.13
CA ALA A 447 -7.80 -19.56 38.46
C ALA A 447 -8.55 -19.49 39.80
N ASN A 448 -9.09 -18.33 40.17
CA ASN A 448 -9.84 -18.11 41.41
C ASN A 448 -9.14 -18.64 42.68
N GLY A 449 -7.82 -18.45 42.77
CA GLY A 449 -6.99 -18.90 43.90
C GLY A 449 -6.43 -20.31 43.79
N ARG A 450 -6.77 -21.08 42.74
CA ARG A 450 -6.15 -22.39 42.45
C ARG A 450 -4.73 -22.18 41.92
N ASN A 451 -3.82 -23.09 42.26
CA ASN A 451 -2.45 -23.06 41.73
C ASN A 451 -2.45 -23.40 40.23
N VAL A 452 -1.63 -22.69 39.46
CA VAL A 452 -1.49 -22.88 38.01
C VAL A 452 -0.03 -23.10 37.64
N GLU A 453 0.24 -24.19 36.92
CA GLU A 453 1.56 -24.47 36.36
C GLU A 453 1.53 -24.30 34.84
N ILE A 454 2.30 -23.34 34.31
CA ILE A 454 2.35 -23.08 32.88
C ILE A 454 3.38 -23.98 32.22
N ALA A 455 2.93 -25.00 31.50
CA ALA A 455 3.79 -25.91 30.75
C ALA A 455 4.31 -25.28 29.43
N ARG A 456 3.46 -24.53 28.72
CA ARG A 456 3.80 -23.91 27.43
C ARG A 456 3.02 -22.63 27.19
N TRP A 457 3.68 -21.62 26.62
CA TRP A 457 3.06 -20.35 26.23
C TRP A 457 3.57 -19.87 24.87
N LYS A 458 3.10 -20.49 23.78
CA LYS A 458 3.40 -20.07 22.40
C LYS A 458 2.27 -19.20 21.84
N ARG A 459 2.54 -18.57 20.68
CA ARG A 459 1.63 -17.68 19.94
C ARG A 459 0.24 -18.27 19.71
N THR A 460 0.21 -19.49 19.19
CA THR A 460 -1.02 -20.20 18.78
C THR A 460 -1.25 -21.50 19.57
N ASP A 461 -0.45 -21.78 20.60
CA ASP A 461 -0.52 -23.02 21.39
C ASP A 461 -0.06 -22.74 22.83
N ARG A 462 -0.98 -22.82 23.78
CA ARG A 462 -0.77 -22.54 25.21
C ARG A 462 -1.27 -23.75 26.00
N SER A 463 -0.48 -24.21 26.97
CA SER A 463 -0.88 -25.32 27.84
C SER A 463 -0.45 -25.08 29.27
N PHE A 464 -1.33 -25.39 30.21
CA PHE A 464 -1.12 -25.19 31.64
C PHE A 464 -1.97 -26.17 32.44
N GLU A 465 -1.54 -26.45 33.66
CA GLU A 465 -2.25 -27.31 34.62
C GLU A 465 -2.87 -26.46 35.71
N VAL A 466 -4.12 -26.75 36.06
CA VAL A 466 -4.84 -26.09 37.15
C VAL A 466 -5.11 -27.12 38.24
N ALA A 467 -4.50 -26.93 39.41
CA ALA A 467 -4.64 -27.84 40.55
C ALA A 467 -6.10 -27.93 41.04
N LYS A 468 -6.53 -29.03 41.65
CA LYS A 468 -7.89 -29.26 42.16
C LYS A 468 -8.45 -28.12 43.02
N GLY A 469 -9.75 -27.90 42.96
CA GLY A 469 -10.46 -26.85 43.70
C GLY A 469 -11.96 -26.84 43.39
N SER A 470 -12.66 -25.74 43.69
CA SER A 470 -14.05 -25.59 43.24
C SER A 470 -14.09 -25.46 41.71
N PRO A 471 -15.15 -26.00 41.03
CA PRO A 471 -15.40 -25.72 39.63
C PRO A 471 -15.43 -24.21 39.39
N ALA A 472 -14.74 -23.76 38.34
CA ALA A 472 -14.54 -22.35 38.09
C ALA A 472 -14.24 -22.08 36.62
N ASP A 473 -14.49 -20.84 36.24
CA ASP A 473 -14.09 -20.27 34.97
C ASP A 473 -12.68 -19.68 35.09
N ILE A 474 -11.75 -20.22 34.32
CA ILE A 474 -10.35 -19.82 34.31
C ILE A 474 -10.16 -18.74 33.26
N ARG A 475 -9.70 -17.57 33.67
CA ARG A 475 -9.40 -16.47 32.76
C ARG A 475 -7.98 -16.59 32.23
N VAL A 476 -7.80 -16.45 30.94
CA VAL A 476 -6.51 -16.47 30.25
C VAL A 476 -6.23 -15.08 29.67
N ALA A 477 -5.03 -14.53 29.87
CA ALA A 477 -4.61 -13.25 29.31
C ALA A 477 -4.38 -13.35 27.79
N THR A 478 -5.46 -13.48 27.05
CA THR A 478 -5.55 -13.55 25.59
C THR A 478 -6.91 -13.01 25.20
N PHE A 479 -6.97 -12.09 24.24
CA PHE A 479 -8.27 -11.63 23.77
C PHE A 479 -8.99 -12.74 23.02
N TYR A 480 -10.30 -12.80 23.25
CA TYR A 480 -11.19 -13.73 22.59
C TYR A 480 -11.26 -13.45 21.11
N TYR A 481 -11.15 -14.53 20.34
CA TYR A 481 -11.37 -14.54 18.92
C TYR A 481 -11.85 -15.94 18.48
N PRO A 482 -12.84 -16.06 17.59
CA PRO A 482 -13.58 -17.32 17.38
C PRO A 482 -12.75 -18.55 16.99
N HIS A 483 -11.55 -18.35 16.46
CA HIS A 483 -10.67 -19.45 16.03
C HIS A 483 -9.80 -20.03 17.15
N TRP A 484 -9.90 -19.50 18.37
CA TRP A 484 -9.33 -20.14 19.56
C TRP A 484 -10.21 -21.28 20.05
N GLN A 485 -9.58 -22.42 20.34
CA GLN A 485 -10.20 -23.65 20.81
C GLN A 485 -9.53 -24.09 22.10
N ALA A 486 -10.28 -24.69 23.03
CA ALA A 486 -9.74 -25.21 24.27
C ALA A 486 -10.09 -26.68 24.47
N THR A 487 -9.18 -27.39 25.11
CA THR A 487 -9.43 -28.74 25.65
C THR A 487 -9.08 -28.75 27.12
N VAL A 488 -9.90 -29.43 27.92
CA VAL A 488 -9.67 -29.69 29.34
C VAL A 488 -9.66 -31.20 29.53
N ASN A 489 -8.53 -31.74 30.00
CA ASN A 489 -8.32 -33.18 30.14
C ASN A 489 -8.60 -33.96 28.84
N GLY A 490 -8.25 -33.36 27.69
CA GLY A 490 -8.43 -33.93 26.36
C GLY A 490 -9.83 -33.79 25.76
N GLN A 491 -10.80 -33.26 26.49
CA GLN A 491 -12.15 -32.99 25.98
C GLN A 491 -12.27 -31.55 25.53
N THR A 492 -12.85 -31.32 24.34
CA THR A 492 -13.10 -29.96 23.84
C THR A 492 -14.14 -29.27 24.72
N VAL A 493 -13.83 -28.03 25.10
CA VAL A 493 -14.74 -27.15 25.84
C VAL A 493 -14.94 -25.86 25.06
N GLU A 494 -16.09 -25.23 25.27
CA GLU A 494 -16.38 -23.92 24.68
C GLU A 494 -15.50 -22.86 25.36
N VAL A 495 -14.93 -21.97 24.54
CA VAL A 495 -14.19 -20.80 25.00
C VAL A 495 -15.13 -19.61 24.94
N ASP A 496 -15.33 -18.93 26.06
CA ASP A 496 -16.04 -17.66 26.10
C ASP A 496 -15.07 -16.52 26.46
N LYS A 497 -15.61 -15.37 26.84
CA LYS A 497 -14.87 -14.16 27.19
C LYS A 497 -15.49 -13.48 28.41
N ASP A 498 -14.66 -12.78 29.16
CA ASP A 498 -15.13 -11.88 30.21
C ASP A 498 -15.68 -10.56 29.61
N GLU A 499 -16.15 -9.67 30.49
CA GLU A 499 -16.66 -8.34 30.14
C GLU A 499 -15.64 -7.45 29.39
N ASN A 500 -14.35 -7.78 29.48
CA ASN A 500 -13.25 -7.05 28.84
C ASN A 500 -12.65 -7.81 27.65
N GLY A 501 -13.28 -8.91 27.23
CA GLY A 501 -12.90 -9.69 26.07
C GLY A 501 -11.73 -10.66 26.30
N ALA A 502 -11.25 -10.87 27.52
CA ALA A 502 -10.24 -11.90 27.79
C ALA A 502 -10.87 -13.29 27.80
N MET A 503 -10.19 -14.30 27.27
CA MET A 503 -10.74 -15.64 27.16
C MET A 503 -10.99 -16.30 28.51
N VAL A 504 -12.10 -17.02 28.60
CA VAL A 504 -12.54 -17.75 29.77
C VAL A 504 -12.80 -19.21 29.39
N ILE A 505 -12.28 -20.12 30.20
CA ILE A 505 -12.34 -21.57 29.97
C ILE A 505 -12.91 -22.24 31.23
N PRO A 506 -14.03 -22.98 31.13
CA PRO A 506 -14.59 -23.68 32.28
C PRO A 506 -13.72 -24.88 32.66
N VAL A 507 -13.42 -25.05 33.95
CA VAL A 507 -12.75 -26.24 34.48
C VAL A 507 -13.52 -26.87 35.64
N GLY A 508 -13.43 -28.19 35.73
CA GLY A 508 -14.06 -28.97 36.81
C GLY A 508 -13.35 -28.85 38.15
N ALA A 509 -13.81 -29.62 39.14
CA ALA A 509 -13.23 -29.60 40.49
C ALA A 509 -11.85 -30.29 40.57
N ASP A 510 -11.62 -31.27 39.71
CA ASP A 510 -10.37 -32.04 39.68
C ASP A 510 -9.23 -31.28 39.01
N ASP A 511 -8.03 -31.87 39.08
CA ASP A 511 -6.87 -31.39 38.33
C ASP A 511 -7.22 -31.33 36.83
N SER A 512 -6.87 -30.20 36.22
CA SER A 512 -7.28 -29.88 34.85
C SER A 512 -6.06 -29.52 34.02
N ALA A 513 -5.72 -30.40 33.06
CA ALA A 513 -4.77 -30.10 32.01
C ALA A 513 -5.50 -29.33 30.90
N VAL A 514 -5.20 -28.03 30.79
CA VAL A 514 -5.83 -27.14 29.81
C VAL A 514 -4.88 -26.92 28.64
N ARG A 515 -5.37 -27.10 27.42
CA ARG A 515 -4.68 -26.68 26.20
C ARG A 515 -5.58 -25.76 25.39
N LEU A 516 -5.08 -24.57 25.12
CA LEU A 516 -5.71 -23.52 24.32
C LEU A 516 -4.89 -23.35 23.03
N TYR A 517 -5.52 -23.49 21.87
CA TYR A 517 -4.84 -23.45 20.57
C TYR A 517 -5.64 -22.67 19.53
N PHE A 518 -4.95 -22.00 18.62
CA PHE A 518 -5.56 -21.26 17.52
C PHE A 518 -5.65 -22.16 16.28
N GLU A 519 -6.86 -22.38 15.78
CA GLU A 519 -7.12 -23.24 14.63
C GLU A 519 -7.52 -22.43 13.40
N GLU A 520 -6.63 -22.37 12.40
CA GLU A 520 -6.97 -21.76 11.11
C GLU A 520 -8.09 -22.53 10.41
N PRO A 521 -9.15 -21.84 9.93
CA PRO A 521 -10.24 -22.50 9.22
C PRO A 521 -9.77 -23.25 7.98
N ILE A 522 -10.45 -24.34 7.66
CA ILE A 522 -10.14 -25.19 6.49
C ILE A 522 -10.18 -24.38 5.20
N LEU A 523 -11.13 -23.44 5.10
CA LEU A 523 -11.26 -22.56 3.94
C LEU A 523 -10.01 -21.70 3.73
N ASN A 524 -9.46 -21.11 4.80
CA ASN A 524 -8.27 -20.27 4.75
C ASN A 524 -7.06 -21.10 4.33
N LYS A 525 -6.91 -22.33 4.85
CA LYS A 525 -5.88 -23.27 4.42
C LYS A 525 -5.99 -23.60 2.91
N ALA A 526 -7.20 -23.85 2.41
CA ALA A 526 -7.42 -24.13 0.98
C ALA A 526 -7.06 -22.93 0.09
N PHE A 527 -7.48 -21.72 0.48
CA PHE A 527 -7.20 -20.47 -0.26
C PHE A 527 -5.71 -20.12 -0.26
N SER A 528 -4.99 -20.46 0.82
CA SER A 528 -3.53 -20.37 0.88
C SER A 528 -2.84 -21.28 -0.14
N TRP A 529 -3.26 -22.54 -0.27
CA TRP A 529 -2.74 -23.45 -1.30
C TRP A 529 -3.07 -22.99 -2.72
N ILE A 530 -4.30 -22.53 -2.96
CA ILE A 530 -4.73 -22.00 -4.25
C ILE A 530 -3.87 -20.78 -4.65
N SER A 531 -3.63 -19.86 -3.71
CA SER A 531 -2.77 -18.71 -3.94
C SER A 531 -1.33 -19.12 -4.24
N LEU A 532 -0.76 -20.05 -3.48
CA LEU A 532 0.60 -20.54 -3.70
C LEU A 532 0.76 -21.15 -5.09
N ILE A 533 -0.17 -22.02 -5.52
CA ILE A 533 -0.16 -22.62 -6.86
C ILE A 533 -0.26 -21.54 -7.94
N SER A 534 -1.10 -20.52 -7.73
CA SER A 534 -1.23 -19.38 -8.65
C SER A 534 0.09 -18.62 -8.81
N TRP A 535 0.78 -18.29 -7.71
CA TRP A 535 2.09 -17.63 -7.77
C TRP A 535 3.17 -18.49 -8.44
N LEU A 536 3.19 -19.79 -8.16
CA LEU A 536 4.12 -20.73 -8.82
C LEU A 536 3.85 -20.81 -10.33
N ALA A 537 2.59 -20.84 -10.75
CA ALA A 537 2.21 -20.83 -12.15
C ALA A 537 2.64 -19.52 -12.84
N LEU A 538 2.39 -18.37 -12.22
CA LEU A 538 2.84 -17.07 -12.73
C LEU A 538 4.37 -17.02 -12.88
N GLY A 539 5.10 -17.47 -11.87
CA GLY A 539 6.56 -17.57 -11.92
C GLY A 539 7.05 -18.48 -13.05
N LEU A 540 6.45 -19.65 -13.23
CA LEU A 540 6.81 -20.58 -14.30
C LEU A 540 6.59 -19.99 -15.69
N VAL A 541 5.48 -19.26 -15.91
CA VAL A 541 5.22 -18.61 -17.19
C VAL A 541 6.25 -17.52 -17.49
N LEU A 542 6.62 -16.72 -16.49
CA LEU A 542 7.66 -15.71 -16.65
C LEU A 542 9.03 -16.34 -16.94
N LEU A 543 9.41 -17.39 -16.20
CA LEU A 543 10.67 -18.10 -16.44
C LEU A 543 10.74 -18.68 -17.86
N ARG A 544 9.69 -19.37 -18.31
CA ARG A 544 9.62 -19.92 -19.68
C ARG A 544 9.82 -18.83 -20.74
N ARG A 545 9.22 -17.65 -20.54
CA ARG A 545 9.37 -16.50 -21.45
C ARG A 545 10.79 -15.95 -21.45
N LEU A 546 11.44 -15.84 -20.28
CA LEU A 546 12.82 -15.37 -20.17
C LEU A 546 13.80 -16.31 -20.89
N PHE A 547 13.63 -17.63 -20.78
CA PHE A 547 14.48 -18.61 -21.45
C PHE A 547 14.19 -18.72 -22.96
N ALA A 548 12.93 -18.65 -23.38
CA ALA A 548 12.56 -18.63 -24.80
C ALA A 548 13.13 -17.41 -25.55
N GLY A 549 13.23 -16.25 -24.88
CA GLY A 549 13.83 -15.04 -25.43
C GLY A 549 15.35 -15.14 -25.65
N LYS A 550 16.06 -15.95 -24.83
CA LYS A 550 17.49 -16.21 -24.99
C LYS A 550 17.80 -17.12 -26.19
N HIS A 551 16.99 -18.15 -26.42
CA HIS A 551 17.18 -19.04 -27.57
C HIS A 551 16.98 -18.35 -28.93
N LYS A 552 16.04 -17.39 -29.04
CA LYS A 552 15.88 -16.60 -30.27
C LYS A 552 17.04 -15.65 -30.58
N ARG A 553 17.84 -15.26 -29.57
CA ARG A 553 19.04 -14.42 -29.76
C ARG A 553 20.31 -15.23 -29.99
N ALA A 554 20.29 -16.54 -29.78
CA ALA A 554 21.42 -17.45 -29.92
C ALA A 554 21.42 -18.24 -31.25
N SER A 555 20.67 -17.79 -32.26
CA SER A 555 20.70 -18.33 -33.63
C SER A 555 21.49 -17.39 -34.55
N PRO A 556 22.83 -17.50 -34.62
CA PRO A 556 23.60 -16.92 -35.71
C PRO A 556 23.58 -17.87 -36.92
N HIS A 557 23.27 -17.33 -38.10
CA HIS A 557 23.50 -17.90 -39.43
C HIS A 557 22.85 -19.24 -39.78
N ASP A 558 21.77 -19.16 -40.58
CA ASP A 558 21.59 -20.10 -41.68
C ASP A 558 22.05 -19.37 -42.96
N ASN A 559 23.34 -19.52 -43.26
CA ASN A 559 23.99 -19.17 -44.52
C ASN A 559 24.64 -20.45 -45.04
N SER A 560 23.91 -21.22 -45.85
CA SER A 560 24.37 -22.29 -46.75
C SER A 560 23.10 -22.91 -47.35
N ILE A 561 22.80 -22.93 -48.65
CA ILE A 561 23.53 -22.78 -49.92
C ILE A 561 22.60 -22.07 -50.91
#